data_AF-A0A9P7BZ44-F1
#
_entry.id   AF-A0A9P7BZ44-F1
#
_cell.length_a   1.000
_cell.length_b   1.000
_cell.length_c   1.000
_cell.angle_alpha   90.00
_cell.angle_beta   90.00
_cell.angle_gamma   90.00
#
_symmetry.space_group_name_H-M   'P 1'
#
loop_
_entity.id
_entity.type
_entity.pdbx_description
1 polymer ?
#
loop_
_entity_poly.entity_id
_entity_poly.type
_entity_poly.pdbx_seq_one_letter_code
_entity_poly.pdbx_strand_id
1 'polypeptide(L)'
;MLHRALSCPARLLLTLALLLGTPLLQAREVAAPAAHVEADGPYVFRQGNQLQAKWICADKVESRPLAIGAADTDVAPRCGYAHTVHVAAPTAPSVSVLPAVPRI
;
A
#
# COMPACT_ATOMS: atom_id res chain seq x y z
N MET A 1 -37.65 -50.31 -4.24
CA MET A 1 -36.26 -50.05 -4.70
C MET A 1 -36.32 -49.47 -6.09
N LEU A 2 -36.09 -48.18 -6.26
CA LEU A 2 -35.88 -47.60 -7.59
C LEU A 2 -34.74 -46.57 -7.50
N HIS A 3 -33.54 -47.06 -7.22
CA HIS A 3 -32.34 -46.35 -7.66
C HIS A 3 -32.31 -46.47 -9.18
N ARG A 4 -33.09 -45.59 -9.84
CA ARG A 4 -33.01 -45.39 -11.28
C ARG A 4 -31.60 -44.86 -11.51
N ALA A 5 -30.69 -45.75 -11.90
CA ALA A 5 -29.34 -45.38 -12.29
C ALA A 5 -29.50 -44.23 -13.28
N LEU A 6 -28.96 -43.05 -12.94
CA LEU A 6 -28.94 -41.94 -13.87
C LEU A 6 -28.29 -42.48 -15.14
N SER A 7 -29.08 -42.57 -16.20
CA SER A 7 -28.64 -43.05 -17.49
C SER A 7 -27.43 -42.22 -17.93
N CYS A 8 -26.48 -42.86 -18.61
CA CYS A 8 -25.27 -42.24 -19.15
C CYS A 8 -25.48 -40.79 -19.69
N PRO A 9 -26.54 -40.49 -20.48
CA PRO A 9 -26.79 -39.12 -20.95
C PRO A 9 -27.07 -38.11 -19.83
N ALA A 10 -27.76 -38.50 -18.75
CA ALA A 10 -28.06 -37.60 -17.64
C ALA A 10 -26.81 -37.22 -16.84
N ARG A 11 -25.84 -38.14 -16.71
CA ARG A 11 -24.54 -37.83 -16.11
C ARG A 11 -23.72 -36.91 -17.00
N LEU A 12 -23.73 -37.14 -18.32
CA LEU A 12 -23.04 -36.30 -19.30
C LEU A 12 -23.59 -34.87 -19.32
N LEU A 13 -24.91 -34.72 -19.27
CA LEU A 13 -25.57 -33.42 -19.21
C LEU A 13 -25.25 -32.69 -17.90
N LEU A 14 -25.19 -33.40 -16.77
CA LEU A 14 -24.83 -32.82 -15.49
C LEU A 14 -23.36 -32.34 -15.49
N THR A 15 -22.43 -33.14 -16.02
CA THR A 15 -21.02 -32.73 -16.13
C THR A 15 -20.87 -31.55 -17.08
N LEU A 16 -21.60 -31.53 -18.19
CA LEU A 16 -21.59 -30.41 -19.13
C LEU A 16 -22.15 -29.14 -18.48
N ALA A 17 -23.24 -29.25 -17.72
CA ALA A 17 -23.82 -28.14 -16.97
C ALA A 17 -22.88 -27.61 -15.87
N LEU A 18 -22.15 -28.49 -15.17
CA LEU A 18 -21.13 -28.07 -14.20
C LEU A 18 -19.93 -27.39 -14.87
N LEU A 19 -19.48 -27.87 -16.03
CA LEU A 19 -18.40 -27.25 -16.81
C LEU A 19 -18.80 -25.85 -17.32
N LEU A 20 -20.04 -25.70 -17.81
CA LEU A 20 -20.59 -24.44 -18.32
C LEU A 20 -20.95 -23.45 -17.20
N GLY A 21 -21.24 -23.94 -16.00
CA GLY A 21 -21.61 -23.15 -14.83
C GLY A 21 -20.43 -22.59 -14.04
N THR A 22 -19.19 -22.93 -14.39
CA THR A 22 -18.03 -22.27 -13.79
C THR A 22 -18.01 -20.82 -14.28
N PRO A 23 -18.15 -19.81 -13.41
CA PRO A 23 -17.82 -18.45 -13.83
C PRO A 23 -16.38 -18.55 -14.30
N LEU A 24 -16.13 -18.17 -15.57
CA LEU A 24 -14.77 -17.98 -16.05
C LEU A 24 -14.11 -17.10 -14.99
N LEU A 25 -13.18 -17.69 -14.24
CA LEU A 25 -12.37 -16.99 -13.27
C LEU A 25 -11.56 -16.04 -14.14
N GLN A 26 -12.12 -14.87 -14.44
CA GLN A 26 -11.40 -13.82 -15.12
C GLN A 26 -10.33 -13.42 -14.12
N ALA A 27 -9.14 -13.98 -14.32
CA ALA A 27 -7.95 -13.47 -13.69
C ALA A 27 -7.95 -12.00 -14.05
N ARG A 28 -8.18 -11.16 -13.04
CA ARG A 28 -8.18 -9.71 -13.19
C ARG A 28 -6.94 -9.36 -13.99
N GLU A 29 -7.11 -8.68 -15.11
CA GLU A 29 -5.97 -8.21 -15.88
C GLU A 29 -5.17 -7.27 -14.98
N VAL A 30 -3.98 -7.72 -14.59
CA VAL A 30 -3.02 -6.94 -13.81
C VAL A 30 -2.05 -6.37 -14.81
N ALA A 31 -1.94 -5.04 -14.83
CA ALA A 31 -0.96 -4.36 -15.66
C ALA A 31 0.44 -4.92 -15.40
N ALA A 32 1.22 -5.10 -16.45
CA ALA A 32 2.62 -5.49 -16.32
C ALA A 32 3.38 -4.47 -15.45
N PRO A 33 4.36 -4.91 -14.64
CA PRO A 33 5.21 -4.00 -13.89
C PRO A 33 5.89 -2.99 -14.83
N ALA A 34 6.04 -1.74 -14.36
CA ALA A 34 6.79 -0.73 -15.09
C ALA A 34 8.24 -1.18 -15.31
N ALA A 35 8.80 -0.88 -16.48
CA ALA A 35 10.19 -1.19 -16.79
C ALA A 35 11.19 -0.32 -15.99
N HIS A 36 10.76 0.87 -15.58
CA HIS A 36 11.54 1.84 -14.82
C HIS A 36 10.64 2.64 -13.87
N VAL A 37 11.20 3.10 -12.76
CA VAL A 37 10.61 4.04 -11.82
C VAL A 37 11.47 5.30 -11.77
N GLU A 38 10.85 6.43 -12.07
CA GLU A 38 11.48 7.74 -12.05
C GLU A 38 12.06 8.09 -10.67
N ALA A 39 13.06 8.97 -10.67
CA ALA A 39 13.66 9.47 -9.45
C ALA A 39 12.64 10.27 -8.61
N ASP A 40 12.61 10.03 -7.31
CA ASP A 40 11.61 10.62 -6.42
C ASP A 40 12.05 10.66 -4.94
N GLY A 41 11.36 11.44 -4.12
CA GLY A 41 11.66 11.71 -2.71
C GLY A 41 12.43 13.03 -2.50
N PRO A 42 12.73 13.46 -1.26
CA PRO A 42 12.85 12.64 -0.06
C PRO A 42 11.53 12.31 0.63
N TYR A 43 11.33 11.03 0.95
CA TYR A 43 10.30 10.55 1.88
C TYR A 43 10.88 10.51 3.30
N VAL A 44 10.32 11.29 4.22
CA VAL A 44 10.83 11.40 5.58
C VAL A 44 9.95 10.62 6.56
N PHE A 45 10.59 9.76 7.36
CA PHE A 45 9.97 8.92 8.37
C PHE A 45 10.50 9.29 9.75
N ARG A 46 9.60 9.39 10.74
CA ARG A 46 9.95 9.60 12.14
C ARG A 46 9.73 8.33 12.95
N GLN A 47 10.76 7.91 13.68
CA GLN A 47 10.71 6.79 14.62
C GLN A 47 11.24 7.27 15.97
N GLY A 48 10.31 7.70 16.84
CA GLY A 48 10.65 8.43 18.06
C GLY A 48 11.42 9.71 17.75
N ASN A 49 12.65 9.81 18.26
CA ASN A 49 13.52 10.98 18.07
C ASN A 49 14.44 10.86 16.84
N GLN A 50 14.41 9.72 16.14
CA GLN A 50 15.22 9.51 14.95
C GLN A 50 14.41 9.81 13.68
N LEU A 51 15.09 10.41 12.70
CA LEU A 51 14.56 10.69 11.39
C LEU A 51 15.34 9.88 10.34
N GLN A 52 14.61 9.36 9.36
CA GLN A 52 15.15 8.65 8.21
C GLN A 52 14.54 9.23 6.95
N ALA A 53 15.38 9.51 5.95
CA ALA A 53 14.93 9.93 4.63
C ALA A 53 15.18 8.81 3.61
N LYS A 54 14.26 8.66 2.65
CA LYS A 54 14.38 7.70 1.56
C LYS A 54 14.16 8.38 0.22
N TRP A 55 14.85 7.88 -0.80
CA TRP A 55 14.73 8.33 -2.19
C TRP A 55 14.60 7.12 -3.09
N ILE A 56 13.89 7.29 -4.21
CA ILE A 56 13.93 6.36 -5.33
C ILE A 56 15.00 6.87 -6.28
N CYS A 57 16.05 6.08 -6.46
CA CYS A 57 17.20 6.40 -7.30
C CYS A 57 17.49 5.21 -8.21
N ALA A 58 17.36 5.39 -9.53
CA ALA A 58 17.63 4.35 -10.53
C ALA A 58 17.02 2.98 -10.15
N ASP A 59 15.69 2.95 -9.98
CA ASP A 59 14.90 1.77 -9.61
C ASP A 59 15.17 1.19 -8.21
N LYS A 60 15.92 1.91 -7.36
CA LYS A 60 16.29 1.45 -6.02
C LYS A 60 15.90 2.44 -4.94
N VAL A 61 15.56 1.93 -3.77
CA VAL A 61 15.34 2.76 -2.59
C VAL A 61 16.67 3.00 -1.88
N GLU A 62 17.15 4.24 -1.90
CA GLU A 62 18.23 4.68 -1.02
C GLU A 62 17.66 5.17 0.30
N SER A 63 18.29 4.82 1.43
CA SER A 63 17.89 5.28 2.77
C SER A 63 19.06 5.94 3.48
N ARG A 64 18.80 7.06 4.16
CA ARG A 64 19.80 7.75 5.00
C ARG A 64 19.18 8.17 6.34
N PRO A 65 19.89 7.91 7.46
CA PRO A 65 19.53 8.55 8.71
C PRO A 65 19.79 10.06 8.60
N LEU A 66 18.91 10.85 9.20
CA LEU A 66 19.13 12.28 9.37
C LEU A 66 19.69 12.54 10.78
N ALA A 67 20.39 13.66 10.94
CA ALA A 67 20.95 14.05 12.22
C ALA A 67 19.86 14.16 13.30
N ILE A 68 20.22 13.82 14.54
CA ILE A 68 19.35 14.04 15.70
C ILE A 68 19.08 15.55 15.79
N GLY A 69 17.81 15.92 15.83
CA GLY A 69 17.42 17.34 15.83
C GLY A 69 17.32 17.97 14.45
N ALA A 70 17.31 17.21 13.35
CA ALA A 70 16.96 17.70 12.00
C ALA A 70 15.47 18.13 11.86
N ALA A 71 14.80 18.36 12.99
CA ALA A 71 13.55 19.08 13.03
C ALA A 71 13.79 20.53 12.59
N ASP A 72 12.85 21.08 11.84
CA ASP A 72 12.91 22.41 11.23
C ASP A 72 14.05 22.57 10.21
N THR A 73 14.38 21.50 9.48
CA THR A 73 15.43 21.53 8.45
C THR A 73 14.95 20.98 7.11
N ASP A 74 15.59 21.45 6.04
CA ASP A 74 15.33 20.97 4.69
C ASP A 74 16.18 19.75 4.37
N VAL A 75 15.51 18.71 3.87
CA VAL A 75 16.16 17.51 3.33
C VAL A 75 16.38 17.73 1.84
N ALA A 76 17.65 17.69 1.43
CA ALA A 76 18.03 17.94 0.05
C ALA A 76 17.53 16.83 -0.91
N PRO A 77 17.23 17.19 -2.17
CA PRO A 77 17.00 16.22 -3.23
C PRO A 77 18.21 15.34 -3.49
N ARG A 78 17.98 14.17 -4.10
CA ARG A 78 19.02 13.27 -4.60
C ARG A 78 18.62 12.70 -5.96
N CYS A 79 19.61 12.14 -6.66
CA CYS A 79 19.44 11.33 -7.87
C CYS A 79 18.62 11.97 -9.01
N GLY A 80 18.63 13.31 -9.10
CA GLY A 80 18.03 14.04 -10.22
C GLY A 80 16.63 14.58 -9.96
N TYR A 81 15.97 14.16 -8.88
CA TYR A 81 14.72 14.80 -8.44
C TYR A 81 15.01 16.22 -7.93
N ALA A 82 14.16 17.20 -8.23
CA ALA A 82 14.50 18.61 -8.02
C ALA A 82 14.01 19.20 -6.68
N HIS A 83 13.11 18.52 -5.97
CA HIS A 83 12.42 19.12 -4.84
C HIS A 83 13.01 18.72 -3.49
N THR A 84 13.07 19.69 -2.57
CA THR A 84 13.41 19.50 -1.16
C THR A 84 12.15 19.17 -0.35
N VAL A 85 12.33 18.60 0.84
CA VAL A 85 11.27 18.49 1.85
C VAL A 85 11.69 19.16 3.14
N HIS A 86 10.88 20.10 3.59
CA HIS A 86 11.03 20.72 4.90
C HIS A 86 10.44 19.82 5.99
N VAL A 87 11.23 19.50 7.02
CA VAL A 87 10.77 18.69 8.15
C VAL A 87 10.33 19.61 9.26
N ALA A 88 9.03 19.78 9.47
CA ALA A 88 8.52 20.60 10.57
C ALA A 88 8.99 20.12 11.95
N ALA A 89 9.12 21.06 12.89
CA ALA A 89 9.37 20.75 14.28
C ALA A 89 8.24 19.86 14.87
N PRO A 90 8.56 18.93 15.79
CA PRO A 90 7.54 18.15 16.48
C PRO A 90 6.61 19.08 17.27
N THR A 91 5.32 19.04 16.94
CA THR A 91 4.29 19.70 17.74
C THR A 91 4.04 18.90 19.02
N ALA A 92 3.93 19.59 20.16
CA ALA A 92 3.52 18.95 21.40
C ALA A 92 2.14 18.27 21.22
N PRO A 93 1.93 17.07 21.77
CA PRO A 93 0.64 16.40 21.66
C PRO A 93 -0.44 17.26 22.32
N SER A 94 -1.53 17.51 21.61
CA SER A 94 -2.70 18.18 22.18
C SER A 94 -3.50 17.18 23.03
N VAL A 95 -3.88 17.58 24.23
CA VAL A 95 -4.82 16.82 25.04
C VAL A 95 -6.22 17.04 24.50
N SER A 96 -6.94 15.96 24.18
CA SER A 96 -8.36 16.04 23.87
C SER A 96 -9.13 16.34 25.14
N VAL A 97 -9.68 17.56 25.25
CA VAL A 97 -10.53 17.95 26.37
C VAL A 97 -11.97 17.65 25.98
N LEU A 98 -12.58 16.67 26.65
CA LEU A 98 -14.01 16.42 26.50
C LEU A 98 -14.79 17.61 27.10
N PRO A 99 -15.82 18.14 26.41
CA PRO A 99 -16.69 19.15 27.00
C PRO A 99 -17.30 18.64 28.30
N ALA A 100 -17.26 19.46 29.35
CA ALA A 100 -17.95 19.15 30.59
C ALA A 100 -19.47 19.21 30.33
N VAL A 101 -20.12 18.05 30.32
CA VAL A 101 -21.59 17.97 30.30
C VAL A 101 -22.08 18.13 31.75
N PRO A 102 -22.99 19.08 32.04
CA PRO A 102 -23.61 19.17 33.36
C PRO A 102 -24.23 17.83 33.75
N ARG A 103 -23.92 17.33 34.96
CA ARG A 103 -24.68 16.24 35.56
C ARG A 103 -25.97 16.86 36.10
N ILE A 104 -27.11 16.42 35.59
CA ILE A 104 -28.45 16.74 36.12
C ILE A 104 -28.68 15.89 37.37
#